data_AF-A0A7R9G500-F1
#
_entry.id   AF-A0A7R9G500-F1
#
_cell.length_a   1.000
_cell.length_b   1.000
_cell.length_c   1.000
_cell.angle_alpha   90.00
_cell.angle_beta   90.00
_cell.angle_gamma   90.00
#
_symmetry.space_group_name_H-M   'P 1'
#
loop_
_entity.id
_entity.type
_entity.pdbx_description
1 polymer ?
#
loop_
_entity_poly.entity_id
_entity_poly.type
_entity_poly.pdbx_seq_one_letter_code
_entity_poly.pdbx_strand_id
1 'polypeptide(L)'
;MSQLAAFSLTYGVDETSYMIMFIPITAALINLVCILLLNYLYDWLAVRLTEMELLRTQTEFEDSLTLKIYLFQFVNFYTSIFYIAFLKGKFVGYPSKYNRIFKYRQEECSPGGCLMELCIQLAIIMVGKQALNSILEMVVPYLMKMFNTFTIKTGLQKKEEDMKYCNQWTEDYKLLDWGPRGLFPEYLEMVLQYGFVTIFVAAFPLAPFFALLNNVLEMRLDAKKFLRFYRRPVPHRVKSIGVWFRILDVIGRISVITNDMGTNKMSQQGEAMAHTAQTSMEAFQKRFPSYPINSVFGDNA
;
A
#
# COMPACT_ATOMS: atom_id res chain seq x y z
N MET A 1 2.07 -5.67 -25.62
CA MET A 1 1.45 -5.61 -26.97
C MET A 1 2.06 -6.62 -27.95
N SER A 2 3.37 -6.91 -27.91
CA SER A 2 4.01 -7.89 -28.82
C SER A 2 3.64 -9.35 -28.54
N GLN A 3 3.44 -9.74 -27.27
CA GLN A 3 2.98 -11.08 -26.93
C GLN A 3 1.50 -11.33 -27.32
N LEU A 4 0.68 -10.28 -27.27
CA LEU A 4 -0.75 -10.34 -27.64
C LEU A 4 -0.93 -10.58 -29.15
N ALA A 5 -0.07 -9.99 -29.99
CA ALA A 5 -0.08 -10.22 -31.43
C ALA A 5 0.39 -11.63 -31.81
N ALA A 6 1.37 -12.19 -31.08
CA ALA A 6 1.83 -13.56 -31.30
C ALA A 6 0.81 -14.62 -30.84
N PHE A 7 0.03 -14.34 -29.79
CA PHE A 7 -1.02 -15.24 -29.28
C PHE A 7 -2.30 -15.19 -30.12
N SER A 8 -2.62 -14.02 -30.68
CA SER A 8 -3.75 -13.81 -31.61
C SER A 8 -3.61 -14.56 -32.93
N LEU A 9 -2.39 -14.95 -33.33
CA LEU A 9 -2.14 -15.65 -34.59
C LEU A 9 -2.25 -17.19 -34.46
N THR A 10 -2.30 -17.74 -33.24
CA THR A 10 -2.29 -19.18 -32.99
C THR A 10 -3.57 -19.73 -32.32
N TYR A 11 -4.38 -18.89 -31.68
CA TYR A 11 -5.64 -19.32 -31.04
C TYR A 11 -6.82 -18.39 -31.39
N GLY A 12 -8.00 -18.98 -31.60
CA GLY A 12 -9.23 -18.27 -31.98
C GLY A 12 -9.63 -17.18 -30.99
N VAL A 13 -10.31 -16.15 -31.50
CA VAL A 13 -10.66 -14.89 -30.80
C VAL A 13 -11.40 -15.12 -29.47
N ASP A 14 -12.15 -16.22 -29.33
CA ASP A 14 -12.94 -16.53 -28.12
C ASP A 14 -12.08 -17.08 -26.97
N GLU A 15 -11.11 -17.96 -27.23
CA GLU A 15 -10.20 -18.54 -26.22
C GLU A 15 -9.23 -17.49 -25.63
N THR A 16 -8.83 -16.53 -26.46
CA THR A 16 -7.94 -15.44 -26.02
C THR A 16 -8.61 -14.54 -24.97
N SER A 17 -9.92 -14.32 -25.07
CA SER A 17 -10.67 -13.47 -24.13
C SER A 17 -10.78 -14.11 -22.74
N TYR A 18 -10.98 -15.43 -22.67
CA TYR A 18 -11.00 -16.17 -21.40
C TYR A 18 -9.63 -16.19 -20.72
N MET A 19 -8.55 -16.42 -21.47
CA MET A 19 -7.20 -16.40 -20.92
C MET A 19 -6.79 -15.01 -20.39
N ILE A 20 -7.18 -13.94 -21.08
CA ILE A 20 -6.87 -12.56 -20.68
C ILE A 20 -7.54 -12.17 -19.35
N MET A 21 -8.71 -12.71 -19.02
CA MET A 21 -9.35 -12.48 -17.72
C MET A 21 -8.88 -13.48 -16.65
N PHE A 22 -8.73 -14.75 -17.00
CA PHE A 22 -8.46 -15.80 -16.01
C PHE A 22 -7.05 -15.71 -15.42
N ILE A 23 -6.03 -15.43 -16.24
CA ILE A 23 -4.64 -15.33 -15.79
C ILE A 23 -4.43 -14.22 -14.74
N PRO A 24 -4.85 -12.96 -14.95
CA PRO A 24 -4.68 -11.92 -13.93
C PRO A 24 -5.52 -12.16 -12.68
N ILE A 25 -6.73 -12.74 -12.81
CA ILE A 25 -7.57 -13.05 -11.65
C ILE A 25 -6.90 -14.13 -10.78
N THR A 26 -6.42 -15.21 -11.39
CA THR A 26 -5.72 -16.27 -10.67
C THR A 26 -4.40 -15.79 -10.07
N ALA A 27 -3.63 -14.98 -10.79
CA ALA A 27 -2.40 -14.38 -10.27
C ALA A 27 -2.69 -13.45 -9.07
N ALA A 28 -3.74 -12.63 -9.14
CA ALA A 28 -4.15 -11.76 -8.04
C ALA A 28 -4.60 -12.55 -6.80
N LEU A 29 -5.35 -13.64 -7.00
CA LEU A 29 -5.77 -14.54 -5.90
C LEU A 29 -4.59 -15.24 -5.24
N ILE A 30 -3.66 -15.79 -6.02
CA ILE A 30 -2.44 -16.42 -5.49
C ILE A 30 -1.63 -15.40 -4.70
N ASN A 31 -1.42 -14.20 -5.25
CA ASN A 31 -0.69 -13.14 -4.57
C ASN A 31 -1.36 -12.74 -3.25
N LEU A 32 -2.69 -12.61 -3.23
CA LEU A 32 -3.44 -12.32 -2.00
C LEU A 32 -3.24 -13.41 -0.94
N VAL A 33 -3.36 -14.69 -1.32
CA VAL A 33 -3.16 -15.82 -0.41
C VAL A 33 -1.72 -15.83 0.13
N CYS A 34 -0.72 -15.59 -0.72
CA CYS A 34 0.67 -15.50 -0.31
C CYS A 34 0.90 -14.37 0.71
N ILE A 35 0.37 -13.17 0.46
CA ILE A 35 0.51 -12.04 1.38
C ILE A 35 -0.14 -12.34 2.74
N LEU A 36 -1.33 -12.96 2.77
CA LEU A 36 -2.01 -13.33 4.00
C LEU A 36 -1.21 -14.36 4.81
N LEU A 37 -0.72 -15.41 4.15
CA LEU A 37 0.08 -16.45 4.80
C LEU A 37 1.39 -15.89 5.35
N LEU A 38 2.08 -15.07 4.55
CA LEU A 38 3.31 -14.40 4.95
C LEU A 38 3.05 -13.53 6.18
N ASN A 39 2.07 -12.61 6.15
CA ASN A 39 1.77 -11.75 7.29
C ASN A 39 1.52 -12.53 8.59
N TYR A 40 0.78 -13.64 8.52
CA TYR A 40 0.57 -14.52 9.66
C TYR A 40 1.87 -15.16 10.16
N LEU A 41 2.67 -15.73 9.25
CA LEU A 41 3.96 -16.35 9.58
C LEU A 41 4.92 -15.34 10.21
N TYR A 42 4.96 -14.11 9.71
CA TYR A 42 5.88 -13.09 10.21
C TYR A 42 5.47 -12.52 11.56
N ASP A 43 4.18 -12.33 11.81
CA ASP A 43 3.70 -11.96 13.14
C ASP A 43 4.12 -13.01 14.17
N TRP A 44 3.93 -14.29 13.84
CA TRP A 44 4.36 -15.40 14.70
C TRP A 44 5.88 -15.44 14.87
N LEU A 45 6.63 -15.31 13.77
CA LEU A 45 8.09 -15.34 13.78
C LEU A 45 8.67 -14.16 14.56
N ALA A 46 8.11 -12.96 14.41
CA ALA A 46 8.58 -11.76 15.09
C ALA A 46 8.46 -11.92 16.61
N VAL A 47 7.31 -12.39 17.10
CA VAL A 47 7.12 -12.67 18.54
C VAL A 47 8.11 -13.73 19.01
N ARG A 48 8.25 -14.83 18.27
CA ARG A 48 9.16 -15.92 18.64
C ARG A 48 10.62 -15.47 18.69
N LEU A 49 11.06 -14.65 17.73
CA LEU A 49 12.41 -14.08 17.71
C LEU A 49 12.64 -13.14 18.89
N THR A 50 11.68 -12.27 19.21
CA THR A 50 11.81 -11.35 20.34
C THR A 50 11.79 -12.05 21.69
N GLU A 51 11.03 -13.14 21.83
CA GLU A 51 11.07 -13.97 23.05
C GLU A 51 12.44 -14.65 23.23
N MET A 52 13.08 -15.06 22.14
CA MET A 52 14.43 -15.64 22.19
C MET A 52 15.51 -14.61 22.57
N GLU A 53 15.29 -13.32 22.29
CA GLU A 53 16.23 -12.24 22.66
C GLU A 53 16.25 -11.97 24.18
N LEU A 54 15.28 -12.47 24.95
CA LEU A 54 15.21 -12.34 26.42
C LEU A 54 15.48 -10.90 26.90
N LEU A 55 14.79 -9.94 26.31
CA LEU A 55 14.94 -8.52 26.61
C LEU A 55 14.51 -8.21 28.05
N ARG A 56 15.28 -7.33 28.72
CA ARG A 56 15.14 -7.07 30.16
C ARG A 56 13.87 -6.27 30.50
N THR A 57 13.46 -5.36 29.61
CA THR A 57 12.35 -4.43 29.86
C THR A 57 11.26 -4.56 28.79
N GLN A 58 9.99 -4.31 29.18
CA GLN A 58 8.85 -4.33 28.26
C GLN A 58 9.02 -3.31 27.12
N THR A 59 9.62 -2.15 27.41
CA THR A 59 9.88 -1.11 26.40
C THR A 59 10.89 -1.56 25.36
N GLU A 60 11.97 -2.25 25.77
CA GLU A 60 12.95 -2.80 24.82
C GLU A 60 12.35 -3.95 24.00
N PHE A 61 11.50 -4.77 24.62
CA PHE A 61 10.75 -5.82 23.94
C PHE A 61 9.84 -5.25 22.84
N GLU A 62 9.04 -4.23 23.17
CA GLU A 62 8.14 -3.58 22.23
C GLU A 62 8.89 -2.83 21.12
N ASP A 63 10.00 -2.15 21.43
CA ASP A 63 10.84 -1.48 20.43
C ASP A 63 11.46 -2.48 19.44
N SER A 64 11.99 -3.60 19.94
CA SER A 64 12.59 -4.65 19.12
C SER A 64 11.56 -5.35 18.23
N LEU A 65 10.39 -5.67 18.80
CA LEU A 65 9.27 -6.26 18.08
C LEU A 65 8.76 -5.33 16.97
N THR A 66 8.58 -4.06 17.30
CA THR A 66 8.10 -3.02 16.38
C THR A 66 9.03 -2.89 15.17
N LEU A 67 10.35 -2.85 15.40
CA LEU A 67 11.33 -2.76 14.32
C LEU A 67 11.25 -3.98 13.38
N LYS A 68 11.16 -5.19 13.94
CA LYS A 68 11.12 -6.43 13.15
C LYS A 68 9.86 -6.50 12.27
N ILE A 69 8.69 -6.24 12.85
CA ILE A 69 7.42 -6.24 12.09
C ILE A 69 7.44 -5.13 11.05
N TYR A 70 7.91 -3.93 11.41
CA TYR A 70 7.99 -2.80 10.49
C TYR A 70 8.89 -3.11 9.28
N LEU A 71 10.10 -3.62 9.48
CA LEU A 71 11.02 -3.96 8.39
C LEU A 71 10.39 -4.95 7.41
N PHE A 72 9.70 -5.95 7.94
CA PHE A 72 9.03 -6.92 7.09
C PHE A 72 7.89 -6.29 6.29
N GLN A 73 7.02 -5.53 6.95
CA GLN A 73 5.91 -4.84 6.29
C GLN A 73 6.40 -3.82 5.25
N PHE A 74 7.51 -3.13 5.54
CA PHE A 74 8.15 -2.23 4.59
C PHE A 74 8.59 -2.99 3.33
N VAL A 75 9.28 -4.12 3.46
CA VAL A 75 9.65 -4.93 2.28
C VAL A 75 8.40 -5.39 1.54
N ASN A 76 7.39 -5.93 2.23
CA ASN A 76 6.19 -6.47 1.57
C ASN A 76 5.44 -5.40 0.76
N PHE A 77 5.18 -4.24 1.36
CA PHE A 77 4.44 -3.18 0.69
C PHE A 77 5.26 -2.44 -0.38
N TYR A 78 6.55 -2.17 -0.13
CA TYR A 78 7.35 -1.33 -1.01
C TYR A 78 8.06 -2.10 -2.11
N THR A 79 8.31 -3.41 -1.99
CA THR A 79 9.07 -4.18 -3.00
C THR A 79 8.40 -4.13 -4.37
N SER A 80 7.07 -4.23 -4.44
CA SER A 80 6.35 -4.16 -5.71
C SER A 80 6.52 -2.80 -6.40
N ILE A 81 6.46 -1.71 -5.63
CA ILE A 81 6.61 -0.34 -6.12
C ILE A 81 8.06 -0.07 -6.51
N PHE A 82 9.04 -0.49 -5.70
CA PHE A 82 10.47 -0.40 -6.02
C PHE A 82 10.81 -1.17 -7.30
N TYR A 83 10.23 -2.35 -7.49
CA TYR A 83 10.40 -3.13 -8.72
C TYR A 83 9.90 -2.36 -9.95
N ILE A 84 8.69 -1.80 -9.88
CA ILE A 84 8.10 -1.03 -10.99
C ILE A 84 8.88 0.29 -11.22
N ALA A 85 9.28 0.96 -10.14
CA ALA A 85 9.98 2.23 -10.17
C ALA A 85 11.38 2.10 -10.78
N PHE A 86 12.15 1.06 -10.44
CA PHE A 86 13.58 1.00 -10.77
C PHE A 86 13.96 -0.15 -11.71
N LEU A 87 13.41 -1.34 -11.53
CA LEU A 87 13.86 -2.56 -12.22
C LEU A 87 13.08 -2.86 -13.50
N LYS A 88 11.77 -2.57 -13.52
CA LYS A 88 10.89 -2.87 -14.65
C LYS A 88 11.33 -2.11 -15.92
N GLY A 89 11.43 -2.84 -17.04
CA GLY A 89 11.78 -2.29 -18.35
C GLY A 89 13.25 -1.91 -18.57
N LYS A 90 14.14 -2.01 -17.56
CA LYS A 90 15.56 -1.64 -17.70
C LYS A 90 16.43 -2.74 -18.30
N PHE A 91 16.09 -4.00 -18.09
CA PHE A 91 16.92 -5.15 -18.47
C PHE A 91 16.35 -5.98 -19.64
N VAL A 92 15.55 -5.38 -20.52
CA VAL A 92 14.86 -6.11 -21.60
C VAL A 92 15.77 -6.38 -22.82
N GLY A 93 16.78 -5.54 -23.06
CA GLY A 93 17.64 -5.60 -24.24
C GLY A 93 17.01 -4.94 -25.47
N TYR A 94 17.51 -5.26 -26.67
CA TYR A 94 17.03 -4.70 -27.94
C TYR A 94 16.19 -5.73 -28.70
N PRO A 95 15.28 -5.33 -29.61
CA PRO A 95 14.31 -6.21 -30.27
C PRO A 95 14.90 -7.38 -31.09
N SER A 96 16.22 -7.44 -31.26
CA SER A 96 16.96 -8.57 -31.86
C SER A 96 17.66 -9.48 -30.84
N LYS A 97 18.07 -8.95 -29.68
CA LYS A 97 18.77 -9.69 -28.62
C LYS A 97 18.21 -9.31 -27.25
N TYR A 98 17.22 -10.09 -26.81
CA TYR A 98 16.62 -9.95 -25.48
C TYR A 98 17.52 -10.56 -24.41
N ASN A 99 17.62 -9.90 -23.27
CA ASN A 99 18.22 -10.51 -22.09
C ASN A 99 17.23 -11.51 -21.48
N ARG A 100 17.57 -12.80 -21.55
CA ARG A 100 16.75 -13.88 -21.02
C ARG A 100 17.28 -14.28 -19.65
N ILE A 101 16.48 -14.07 -18.61
CA ILE A 101 16.77 -14.56 -17.26
C ILE A 101 16.08 -15.92 -17.13
N PHE A 102 16.83 -16.96 -16.73
CA PHE A 102 16.33 -18.34 -16.64
C PHE A 102 15.55 -18.82 -17.88
N LYS A 103 15.97 -18.43 -19.08
CA LYS A 103 15.32 -18.70 -20.39
C LYS A 103 13.99 -17.99 -20.66
N TYR A 104 13.45 -17.21 -19.73
CA TYR A 104 12.22 -16.43 -19.91
C TYR A 104 12.51 -14.98 -20.34
N ARG A 105 11.55 -14.36 -21.05
CA ARG A 105 11.62 -12.94 -21.46
C ARG A 105 11.21 -12.05 -20.29
N GLN A 106 11.97 -11.00 -20.04
CA GLN A 106 11.67 -10.03 -18.99
C GLN A 106 10.46 -9.16 -19.36
N GLU A 107 9.72 -8.73 -18.33
CA GLU A 107 8.55 -7.87 -18.47
C GLU A 107 8.89 -6.49 -19.06
N GLU A 108 8.10 -6.06 -20.03
CA GLU A 108 8.23 -4.78 -20.72
C GLU A 108 7.25 -3.76 -20.12
N CYS A 109 7.59 -2.46 -20.20
CA CYS A 109 6.63 -1.41 -19.85
C CYS A 109 5.54 -1.30 -20.94
N SER A 110 4.32 -0.93 -20.55
CA SER A 110 3.29 -0.49 -21.48
C SER A 110 3.77 0.71 -22.33
N PRO A 111 3.27 0.91 -23.57
CA PRO A 111 3.65 2.07 -24.41
C PRO A 111 3.40 3.44 -23.76
N GLY A 112 2.52 3.53 -22.75
CA GLY A 112 2.33 4.74 -21.92
C GLY A 112 3.41 4.99 -20.85
N GLY A 113 4.42 4.12 -20.77
CA GLY A 113 5.53 4.22 -19.82
C GLY A 113 5.23 3.60 -18.45
N CYS A 114 6.28 3.13 -17.77
CA CYS A 114 6.16 2.56 -16.42
C CYS A 114 5.78 3.59 -15.33
N LEU A 115 5.93 4.89 -15.58
CA LEU A 115 5.55 5.94 -14.63
C LEU A 115 4.03 6.00 -14.43
N MET A 116 3.25 5.83 -15.50
CA MET A 116 1.79 5.80 -15.39
C MET A 116 1.29 4.60 -14.59
N GLU A 117 1.90 3.43 -14.80
CA GLU A 117 1.61 2.24 -13.99
C GLU A 117 1.91 2.48 -12.51
N LEU A 118 3.04 3.11 -12.20
CA LEU A 118 3.44 3.46 -10.84
C LEU A 118 2.47 4.48 -10.20
N CYS A 119 2.09 5.54 -10.91
CA CYS A 119 1.15 6.53 -10.41
C CYS A 119 -0.22 5.91 -10.09
N ILE A 120 -0.73 5.04 -10.97
CA ILE A 120 -2.00 4.34 -10.74
C ILE A 120 -1.88 3.43 -9.50
N GLN A 121 -0.79 2.68 -9.38
CA GLN A 121 -0.59 1.80 -8.23
C GLN A 121 -0.49 2.59 -6.92
N LEU A 122 0.24 3.71 -6.91
CA LEU A 122 0.33 4.60 -5.75
C LEU A 122 -1.04 5.19 -5.40
N ALA A 123 -1.83 5.63 -6.38
CA ALA A 123 -3.18 6.13 -6.14
C ALA A 123 -4.11 5.05 -5.54
N ILE A 124 -4.06 3.82 -6.06
CA ILE A 124 -4.83 2.69 -5.52
C ILE A 124 -4.43 2.38 -4.07
N ILE A 125 -3.13 2.41 -3.75
CA ILE A 125 -2.65 2.14 -2.40
C ILE A 125 -3.01 3.29 -1.46
N MET A 126 -2.78 4.55 -1.82
CA MET A 126 -3.03 5.69 -0.93
C MET A 126 -4.51 6.00 -0.72
N VAL A 127 -5.35 5.79 -1.73
CA VAL A 127 -6.79 6.08 -1.62
C VAL A 127 -7.57 4.81 -1.33
N GLY A 128 -7.31 3.74 -2.07
CA GLY A 128 -8.09 2.51 -2.02
C GLY A 128 -7.82 1.68 -0.77
N LYS A 129 -6.56 1.34 -0.49
CA LYS A 129 -6.21 0.58 0.72
C LYS A 129 -6.68 1.32 1.97
N GLN A 130 -6.44 2.62 2.01
CA GLN A 130 -6.84 3.43 3.14
C GLN A 130 -8.36 3.45 3.35
N ALA A 131 -9.14 3.71 2.30
CA ALA A 131 -10.59 3.70 2.41
C ALA A 131 -11.11 2.33 2.90
N LEU A 132 -10.54 1.24 2.40
CA LEU A 132 -10.88 -0.12 2.85
C LEU A 132 -10.48 -0.35 4.31
N ASN A 133 -9.28 0.08 4.71
CA ASN A 133 -8.81 -0.02 6.09
C ASN A 133 -9.72 0.76 7.04
N SER A 134 -9.99 2.05 6.76
CA SER A 134 -10.88 2.86 7.60
C SER A 134 -12.30 2.28 7.71
N ILE A 135 -12.81 1.62 6.65
CA ILE A 135 -14.10 0.90 6.71
C ILE A 135 -13.99 -0.33 7.61
N LEU A 136 -13.02 -1.21 7.36
CA LEU A 136 -12.84 -2.44 8.14
C LEU A 136 -12.57 -2.13 9.61
N GLU A 137 -11.79 -1.09 9.90
CA GLU A 137 -11.45 -0.65 11.24
C GLU A 137 -12.66 -0.18 12.05
N MET A 138 -13.70 0.34 11.40
CA MET A 138 -14.95 0.69 12.07
C MET A 138 -15.93 -0.48 12.13
N VAL A 139 -15.95 -1.32 11.09
CA VAL A 139 -16.87 -2.46 10.98
C VAL A 139 -16.47 -3.60 11.90
N VAL A 140 -15.20 -3.97 11.97
CA VAL A 140 -14.68 -5.07 12.81
C VAL A 140 -15.02 -4.89 14.29
N PRO A 141 -14.69 -3.76 14.96
CA PRO A 141 -15.01 -3.58 16.38
C PRO A 141 -16.53 -3.46 16.62
N TYR A 142 -17.28 -2.93 15.66
CA TYR A 142 -18.75 -2.93 15.73
C TYR A 142 -19.31 -4.36 15.72
N LEU A 143 -18.83 -5.20 14.80
CA LEU A 143 -19.23 -6.61 14.72
C LEU A 143 -18.79 -7.40 15.96
N MET A 144 -17.56 -7.19 16.45
CA MET A 144 -17.08 -7.85 17.67
C MET A 144 -17.88 -7.43 18.90
N LYS A 145 -18.23 -6.14 19.05
CA LYS A 145 -19.09 -5.66 20.13
C LYS A 145 -20.49 -6.28 20.05
N MET A 146 -21.05 -6.38 18.84
CA MET A 146 -22.34 -7.05 18.62
C MET A 146 -22.26 -8.53 18.99
N PHE A 147 -21.19 -9.23 18.58
CA PHE A 147 -20.94 -10.63 18.90
C PHE A 147 -20.80 -10.84 20.41
N ASN A 148 -19.95 -10.07 21.09
CA ASN A 148 -19.78 -10.13 22.55
C ASN A 148 -21.11 -9.92 23.29
N THR A 149 -21.90 -8.94 22.85
CA THR A 149 -23.22 -8.67 23.44
C THR A 149 -24.19 -9.84 23.22
N PHE A 150 -24.13 -10.47 22.05
CA PHE A 150 -24.94 -11.65 21.74
C PHE A 150 -24.52 -12.87 22.57
N THR A 151 -23.21 -13.15 22.68
CA THR A 151 -22.66 -14.24 23.49
C THR A 151 -22.99 -14.08 24.98
N ILE A 152 -22.90 -12.86 25.51
CA ILE A 152 -23.27 -12.59 26.92
C ILE A 152 -24.77 -12.80 27.14
N LYS A 153 -25.63 -12.34 26.22
CA LYS A 153 -27.10 -12.52 26.32
C LYS A 153 -27.54 -13.99 26.20
N THR A 154 -26.88 -14.77 25.35
CA THR A 154 -27.17 -16.20 25.18
C THR A 154 -26.56 -17.05 26.29
N GLY A 155 -25.41 -16.65 26.85
CA GLY A 155 -24.77 -17.32 27.99
C GLY A 155 -25.44 -17.06 29.34
N LEU A 156 -26.07 -15.88 29.54
CA LEU A 156 -26.75 -15.52 30.79
C LEU A 156 -28.19 -16.06 30.93
N GLN A 157 -28.78 -16.72 29.92
CA GLN A 157 -30.16 -17.21 30.00
C GLN A 157 -30.42 -18.26 31.12
N LYS A 158 -29.40 -18.68 31.89
CA LYS A 158 -29.54 -19.69 32.95
C LYS A 158 -29.49 -19.16 34.39
N LYS A 159 -29.18 -17.88 34.64
CA LYS A 159 -29.16 -17.29 35.99
C LYS A 159 -29.52 -15.81 35.90
N GLU A 160 -30.33 -15.33 36.85
CA GLU A 160 -30.66 -13.92 37.15
C GLU A 160 -31.96 -13.36 36.55
N GLU A 161 -33.05 -13.60 37.28
CA GLU A 161 -34.15 -12.62 37.41
C GLU A 161 -33.78 -11.42 38.31
N ASP A 162 -32.58 -11.37 38.92
CA ASP A 162 -32.35 -10.51 40.11
C ASP A 162 -31.31 -9.37 40.03
N MET A 163 -30.74 -9.01 38.86
CA MET A 163 -29.83 -7.84 38.82
C MET A 163 -30.19 -6.83 37.73
N LYS A 164 -31.30 -6.14 37.95
CA LYS A 164 -31.84 -5.09 37.07
C LYS A 164 -31.29 -3.69 37.38
N TYR A 165 -30.01 -3.60 37.78
CA TYR A 165 -29.25 -2.34 37.78
C TYR A 165 -28.12 -2.48 36.75
N CYS A 166 -28.23 -1.74 35.65
CA CYS A 166 -27.17 -1.63 34.67
C CYS A 166 -26.02 -0.84 35.30
N ASN A 167 -25.07 -1.54 35.91
CA ASN A 167 -23.88 -0.93 36.47
C ASN A 167 -22.91 -0.56 35.33
N GLN A 168 -22.24 0.58 35.45
CA GLN A 168 -21.32 1.09 34.42
C GLN A 168 -20.22 0.07 34.03
N TRP A 169 -19.72 -0.70 35.01
CA TRP A 169 -18.72 -1.75 34.75
C TRP A 169 -19.24 -2.88 33.84
N THR A 170 -20.54 -3.17 33.86
CA THR A 170 -21.17 -4.21 33.03
C THR A 170 -21.25 -3.77 31.57
N GLU A 171 -21.48 -2.48 31.31
CA GLU A 171 -21.42 -1.93 29.94
C GLU A 171 -19.98 -1.85 29.44
N ASP A 172 -19.03 -1.45 30.30
CA ASP A 172 -17.61 -1.41 29.94
C ASP A 172 -17.07 -2.82 29.63
N TYR A 173 -17.54 -3.85 30.32
CA TYR A 173 -17.18 -5.23 30.04
C TYR A 173 -17.65 -5.72 28.66
N LYS A 174 -18.64 -5.08 28.00
CA LYS A 174 -19.06 -5.47 26.64
C LYS A 174 -18.14 -4.93 25.54
N LEU A 175 -17.32 -3.92 25.85
CA LEU A 175 -16.38 -3.28 24.92
C LEU A 175 -15.14 -4.17 24.66
N LEU A 176 -14.40 -3.87 23.60
CA LEU A 176 -13.16 -4.56 23.24
C LEU A 176 -11.98 -4.14 24.13
N ASP A 177 -11.08 -5.08 24.39
CA ASP A 177 -9.78 -4.81 24.98
C ASP A 177 -8.75 -4.37 23.92
N TRP A 178 -7.75 -3.61 24.34
CA TRP A 178 -6.67 -3.10 23.47
C TRP A 178 -5.71 -4.17 22.94
N GLY A 179 -5.79 -5.39 23.47
CA GLY A 179 -4.87 -6.47 23.14
C GLY A 179 -3.42 -6.21 23.58
N PRO A 180 -2.50 -7.15 23.31
CA PRO A 180 -1.10 -7.05 23.73
C PRO A 180 -0.28 -6.02 22.93
N ARG A 181 -0.78 -5.58 21.77
CA ARG A 181 -0.06 -4.72 20.83
C ARG A 181 -0.52 -3.25 20.85
N GLY A 182 -1.50 -2.90 21.69
CA GLY A 182 -1.88 -1.51 21.97
C GLY A 182 -2.02 -0.64 20.71
N LEU A 183 -1.23 0.44 20.64
CA LEU A 183 -1.22 1.44 19.56
C LEU A 183 -0.32 1.10 18.36
N PHE A 184 0.32 -0.08 18.37
CA PHE A 184 1.24 -0.50 17.31
C PHE A 184 0.62 -0.46 15.90
N PRO A 185 -0.57 -1.03 15.64
CA PRO A 185 -1.12 -1.06 14.28
C PRO A 185 -1.46 0.34 13.76
N GLU A 186 -1.92 1.25 14.62
CA GLU A 186 -2.19 2.65 14.26
C GLU A 186 -0.92 3.40 13.85
N TYR A 187 0.17 3.23 14.62
CA TYR A 187 1.45 3.82 14.25
C TYR A 187 2.04 3.20 12.97
N LEU A 188 1.92 1.88 12.81
CA LEU A 188 2.41 1.18 11.63
C LEU A 188 1.75 1.72 10.36
N GLU A 189 0.43 1.91 10.37
CA GLU A 189 -0.33 2.46 9.25
C GLU A 189 0.14 3.86 8.89
N MET A 190 0.22 4.75 9.88
CA MET A 190 0.66 6.14 9.67
C MET A 190 2.11 6.25 9.17
N VAL A 191 3.02 5.42 9.69
CA VAL A 191 4.44 5.44 9.27
C VAL A 191 4.61 4.85 7.87
N LEU A 192 3.84 3.82 7.51
CA LEU A 192 3.81 3.32 6.13
C LEU A 192 3.25 4.37 5.16
N GLN A 193 2.20 5.10 5.55
CA GLN A 193 1.67 6.21 4.73
C GLN A 193 2.69 7.33 4.55
N TYR A 194 3.40 7.73 5.62
CA TYR A 194 4.47 8.72 5.54
C TYR A 194 5.57 8.31 4.54
N GLY A 195 5.96 7.03 4.53
CA GLY A 195 6.94 6.54 3.56
C GLY A 195 6.43 6.61 2.11
N PHE A 196 5.15 6.30 1.84
CA PHE A 196 4.60 6.40 0.48
C PHE A 196 4.61 7.83 -0.03
N VAL A 197 4.28 8.78 0.85
CA VAL A 197 4.30 10.20 0.52
C VAL A 197 5.71 10.70 0.28
N THR A 198 6.67 10.36 1.16
CA THR A 198 8.01 10.95 1.11
C THR A 198 8.92 10.29 0.08
N ILE A 199 8.93 8.96 -0.04
CA ILE A 199 9.84 8.23 -0.93
C ILE A 199 9.49 8.43 -2.41
N PHE A 200 8.21 8.66 -2.72
CA PHE A 200 7.72 8.74 -4.10
C PHE A 200 7.10 10.09 -4.47
N VAL A 201 7.35 11.15 -3.70
CA VAL A 201 6.79 12.49 -3.96
C VAL A 201 7.15 13.00 -5.35
N ALA A 202 8.36 12.70 -5.84
CA ALA A 202 8.80 13.12 -7.16
C ALA A 202 7.94 12.51 -8.28
N ALA A 203 7.42 11.29 -8.08
CA ALA A 203 6.63 10.58 -9.08
C ALA A 203 5.15 11.00 -9.06
N PHE A 204 4.62 11.30 -7.87
CA PHE A 204 3.23 11.72 -7.70
C PHE A 204 3.12 12.93 -6.76
N PRO A 205 3.16 14.16 -7.28
CA PRO A 205 3.19 15.37 -6.47
C PRO A 205 1.88 15.64 -5.70
N LEU A 206 0.78 14.98 -6.06
CA LEU A 206 -0.51 15.10 -5.35
C LEU A 206 -0.60 14.18 -4.11
N ALA A 207 0.38 13.31 -3.86
CA ALA A 207 0.39 12.40 -2.70
C ALA A 207 0.13 13.11 -1.36
N PRO A 208 0.82 14.24 -1.03
CA PRO A 208 0.63 14.91 0.25
C PRO A 208 -0.81 15.41 0.47
N PHE A 209 -1.51 15.80 -0.60
CA PHE A 209 -2.90 16.25 -0.50
C PHE A 209 -3.84 15.11 -0.11
N PHE A 210 -3.72 13.94 -0.76
CA PHE A 210 -4.53 12.77 -0.40
C PHE A 210 -4.19 12.27 1.00
N ALA A 211 -2.91 12.30 1.38
CA ALA A 211 -2.48 11.94 2.72
C ALA A 211 -3.06 12.86 3.80
N LEU A 212 -3.15 14.17 3.53
CA LEU A 212 -3.75 15.13 4.45
C LEU A 212 -5.25 14.86 4.64
N LEU A 213 -5.98 14.67 3.53
CA LEU A 213 -7.42 14.35 3.59
C LEU A 213 -7.65 13.09 4.42
N ASN A 214 -6.85 12.07 4.15
CA ASN A 214 -6.90 10.82 4.89
C ASN A 214 -6.63 11.03 6.39
N ASN A 215 -5.52 11.68 6.76
CA ASN A 215 -5.17 11.91 8.17
C ASN A 215 -6.26 12.69 8.93
N VAL A 216 -6.96 13.62 8.28
CA VAL A 216 -8.08 14.36 8.88
C VAL A 216 -9.29 13.45 9.14
N LEU A 217 -9.59 12.54 8.22
CA LEU A 217 -10.67 11.56 8.39
C LEU A 217 -10.28 10.52 9.46
N GLU A 218 -9.07 9.98 9.36
CA GLU A 218 -8.54 8.97 10.26
C GLU A 218 -8.54 9.45 11.70
N MET A 219 -8.04 10.66 11.96
CA MET A 219 -8.05 11.24 13.32
C MET A 219 -9.46 11.26 13.94
N ARG A 220 -10.51 11.50 13.13
CA ARG A 220 -11.89 11.50 13.62
C ARG A 220 -12.43 10.08 13.80
N LEU A 221 -12.10 9.17 12.90
CA LEU A 221 -12.52 7.78 12.97
C LEU A 221 -11.86 7.07 14.15
N ASP A 222 -10.56 7.26 14.37
CA ASP A 222 -9.82 6.75 15.53
C ASP A 222 -10.37 7.29 16.85
N ALA A 223 -10.66 8.60 16.92
CA ALA A 223 -11.28 9.17 18.11
C ALA A 223 -12.64 8.50 18.40
N LYS A 224 -13.47 8.30 17.37
CA LYS A 224 -14.76 7.60 17.51
C LYS A 224 -14.58 6.13 17.87
N LYS A 225 -13.55 5.48 17.31
CA LYS A 225 -13.18 4.08 17.55
C LYS A 225 -12.89 3.86 19.04
N PHE A 226 -11.98 4.66 19.59
CA PHE A 226 -11.58 4.56 20.99
C PHE A 226 -12.67 4.97 21.97
N LEU A 227 -13.50 5.98 21.63
CA LEU A 227 -14.55 6.44 22.53
C LEU A 227 -15.77 5.50 22.60
N ARG A 228 -16.05 4.70 21.56
CA ARG A 228 -17.30 3.90 21.48
C ARG A 228 -17.11 2.38 21.53
N PHE A 229 -15.94 1.87 21.16
CA PHE A 229 -15.74 0.43 20.99
C PHE A 229 -14.68 -0.17 21.91
N TYR A 230 -13.72 0.61 22.39
CA TYR A 230 -12.66 0.12 23.28
C TYR A 230 -12.93 0.47 24.74
N ARG A 231 -12.46 -0.39 25.65
CA ARG A 231 -12.39 -0.09 27.08
C ARG A 231 -11.34 0.98 27.35
N ARG A 232 -11.45 1.67 28.49
CA ARG A 232 -10.45 2.68 28.88
C ARG A 232 -9.08 2.02 29.12
N PRO A 233 -8.02 2.41 28.40
CA PRO A 233 -6.68 1.88 28.64
C PRO A 233 -6.07 2.46 29.93
N VAL A 234 -5.07 1.77 30.48
CA VAL A 234 -4.28 2.28 31.59
C VAL A 234 -3.33 3.38 31.06
N PRO A 235 -3.35 4.60 31.63
CA PRO A 235 -2.52 5.68 31.13
C PRO A 235 -1.04 5.43 31.46
N HIS A 236 -0.20 5.34 30.44
CA HIS A 236 1.26 5.30 30.57
C HIS A 236 1.89 6.63 30.16
N ARG A 237 2.81 7.14 30.99
CA ARG A 237 3.57 8.36 30.67
C ARG A 237 4.84 7.97 29.92
N VAL A 238 4.91 8.36 28.65
CA VAL A 238 6.10 8.15 27.81
C VAL A 238 6.67 9.50 27.39
N LYS A 239 8.01 9.59 27.31
CA LYS A 239 8.71 10.84 26.95
C LYS A 239 8.77 11.06 25.43
N SER A 240 8.63 9.99 24.65
CA SER A 240 8.81 9.99 23.20
C SER A 240 7.96 8.91 22.54
N ILE A 241 7.75 9.04 21.22
CA ILE A 241 7.10 8.02 20.39
C ILE A 241 7.90 6.70 20.30
N GLY A 242 9.16 6.68 20.74
CA GLY A 242 9.99 5.47 20.80
C GLY A 242 10.72 5.19 19.48
N VAL A 243 10.84 3.90 19.13
CA VAL A 243 11.54 3.44 17.91
C VAL A 243 11.02 4.06 16.61
N TRP A 244 9.75 4.46 16.55
CA TRP A 244 9.15 5.10 15.38
C TRP A 244 9.88 6.36 14.92
N PHE A 245 10.46 7.15 15.83
CA PHE A 245 11.25 8.32 15.45
C PHE A 245 12.51 7.93 14.66
N ARG A 246 13.20 6.87 15.09
CA ARG A 246 14.37 6.33 14.38
C ARG A 246 13.97 5.80 13.00
N ILE A 247 12.82 5.14 12.91
CA ILE A 247 12.27 4.66 11.64
C ILE A 247 11.98 5.84 10.68
N LEU A 248 11.31 6.90 11.16
CA LEU A 248 11.00 8.09 10.36
C LEU A 248 12.27 8.82 9.86
N ASP A 249 13.31 8.93 10.69
CA ASP A 249 14.62 9.49 10.28
C ASP A 249 15.25 8.66 9.15
N VAL A 250 15.27 7.33 9.28
CA VAL A 250 15.80 6.44 8.24
C VAL A 250 14.99 6.55 6.94
N ILE A 251 13.66 6.56 7.01
CA ILE A 251 12.78 6.79 5.85
C ILE A 251 13.10 8.15 5.21
N GLY A 252 13.28 9.20 6.00
CA GLY A 252 13.63 10.54 5.51
C GLY A 252 14.96 10.58 4.76
N ARG A 253 15.96 9.80 5.18
CA ARG A 253 17.24 9.71 4.46
C ARG A 253 17.10 8.90 3.17
N ILE A 254 16.35 7.80 3.20
CA ILE A 254 16.06 6.97 2.02
C ILE A 254 15.26 7.77 0.98
N SER A 255 14.33 8.63 1.42
CA SER A 255 13.49 9.42 0.52
C SER A 255 14.30 10.42 -0.29
N VAL A 256 15.31 11.08 0.30
CA VAL A 256 16.21 11.98 -0.44
C VAL A 256 16.91 11.23 -1.57
N ILE A 257 17.49 10.07 -1.27
CA ILE A 257 18.20 9.24 -2.26
C ILE A 257 17.24 8.75 -3.35
N THR A 258 16.05 8.30 -2.97
CA THR A 258 15.08 7.72 -3.90
C THR A 258 14.49 8.79 -4.83
N ASN A 259 14.18 9.98 -4.30
CA ASN A 259 13.66 11.09 -5.10
C ASN A 259 14.72 11.66 -6.04
N ASP A 260 15.98 11.77 -5.61
CA ASP A 260 17.08 12.20 -6.49
C ASP A 260 17.27 11.21 -7.66
N MET A 261 17.28 9.91 -7.36
CA MET A 261 17.32 8.88 -8.41
C MET A 261 16.05 8.89 -9.30
N GLY A 262 14.89 9.16 -8.71
CA GLY A 262 13.60 9.19 -9.41
C GLY A 262 13.46 10.38 -10.35
N THR A 263 13.87 11.58 -9.94
CA THR A 263 13.81 12.81 -10.74
C THR A 263 14.72 12.73 -11.95
N ASN A 264 15.96 12.25 -11.79
CA ASN A 264 16.87 12.00 -12.91
C ASN A 264 16.27 11.06 -13.96
N LYS A 265 15.59 10.00 -13.50
CA LYS A 265 14.89 9.06 -14.38
C LYS A 265 13.67 9.69 -15.06
N MET A 266 12.90 10.52 -14.35
CA MET A 266 11.76 11.24 -14.91
C MET A 266 12.18 12.29 -15.94
N SER A 267 13.28 13.02 -15.72
CA SER A 267 13.82 13.98 -16.68
C SER A 267 14.18 13.31 -18.00
N GLN A 268 14.93 12.20 -17.96
CA GLN A 268 15.28 11.42 -19.15
C GLN A 268 14.05 10.88 -19.89
N GLN A 269 13.00 10.51 -19.16
CA GLN A 269 11.77 9.98 -19.74
C GLN A 269 10.89 11.08 -20.34
N GLY A 270 10.89 12.28 -19.74
CA GLY A 270 10.25 13.48 -20.27
C GLY A 270 10.88 13.96 -21.57
N GLU A 271 12.22 14.00 -21.63
CA GLU A 271 12.96 14.32 -22.86
C GLU A 271 12.68 13.31 -23.98
N ALA A 272 12.65 12.00 -23.65
CA ALA A 272 12.32 10.96 -24.62
C ALA A 272 10.87 11.06 -25.14
N MET A 273 9.91 11.42 -24.28
CA MET A 273 8.52 11.66 -24.69
C MET A 273 8.38 12.92 -25.55
N ALA A 274 9.09 14.00 -25.23
CA ALA A 274 9.11 15.22 -26.04
C ALA A 274 9.68 14.97 -27.44
N HIS A 275 10.80 14.23 -27.53
CA HIS A 275 11.37 13.82 -28.82
C HIS A 275 10.43 12.92 -29.62
N THR A 276 9.75 11.97 -28.97
CA THR A 276 8.80 11.07 -29.64
C THR A 276 7.56 11.84 -30.15
N ALA A 277 7.08 12.82 -29.38
CA ALA A 277 5.99 13.70 -29.78
C ALA A 277 6.37 14.63 -30.94
N GLN A 278 7.59 15.20 -30.93
CA GLN A 278 8.10 15.97 -32.08
C GLN A 278 8.23 15.10 -33.33
N THR A 279 8.80 13.90 -33.21
CA THR A 279 8.99 12.99 -34.36
C THR A 279 7.65 12.51 -34.93
N SER A 280 6.64 12.29 -34.09
CA SER A 280 5.30 11.92 -34.54
C SER A 280 4.53 13.10 -35.18
N MET A 281 4.70 14.32 -34.67
CA MET A 281 4.19 15.54 -35.28
C MET A 281 4.83 15.81 -36.64
N GLU A 282 6.15 15.63 -36.78
CA GLU A 282 6.85 15.74 -38.07
C GLU A 282 6.43 14.67 -39.08
N ALA A 283 6.21 13.43 -38.61
CA ALA A 283 5.69 12.34 -39.44
C ALA A 283 4.24 12.61 -39.90
N PHE A 284 3.42 13.23 -39.05
CA PHE A 284 2.06 13.66 -39.39
C PHE A 284 2.07 14.82 -40.41
N GLN A 285 2.92 15.83 -40.20
CA GLN A 285 3.11 16.96 -41.14
C GLN A 285 3.57 16.48 -42.53
N LYS A 286 4.45 15.45 -42.59
CA LYS A 286 4.85 14.83 -43.87
C LYS A 286 3.75 14.02 -44.54
N ARG A 287 2.79 13.47 -43.77
CA ARG A 287 1.67 12.67 -44.28
C ARG A 287 0.51 13.57 -44.78
N PHE A 288 0.35 14.76 -44.21
CA PHE A 288 -0.71 15.71 -44.55
C PHE A 288 -0.15 17.12 -44.79
N PRO A 289 0.46 17.39 -45.96
CA PRO A 289 1.09 18.68 -46.26
C PRO A 289 0.09 19.84 -46.40
N SER A 290 -1.21 19.54 -46.54
CA SER A 290 -2.27 20.54 -46.76
C SER A 290 -2.81 21.20 -45.48
N TYR A 291 -2.38 20.76 -44.29
CA TYR A 291 -2.81 21.31 -43.00
C TYR A 291 -1.58 21.61 -42.12
N PRO A 292 -1.00 22.82 -42.17
CA PRO A 292 0.12 23.17 -41.31
C PRO A 292 -0.31 23.23 -39.84
N ILE A 293 0.39 22.49 -38.97
CA ILE A 293 0.15 22.42 -37.52
C ILE A 293 0.29 23.79 -36.81
N ASN A 294 0.94 24.77 -37.43
CA ASN A 294 1.14 26.13 -36.89
C ASN A 294 -0.16 26.93 -36.66
N SER A 295 -1.34 26.40 -37.01
CA SER A 295 -2.63 27.07 -36.78
C SER A 295 -3.32 26.69 -35.46
N VAL A 296 -2.82 25.68 -34.72
CA VAL A 296 -3.48 25.16 -33.50
C VAL A 296 -2.81 25.64 -32.21
N PHE A 297 -1.48 25.85 -32.22
CA PHE A 297 -0.78 26.50 -31.13
C PHE A 297 -0.51 27.95 -31.54
N GLY A 298 -1.51 28.80 -31.30
CA GLY A 298 -1.34 30.24 -31.46
C GLY A 298 -0.21 30.73 -30.54
N ASP A 299 0.82 31.30 -31.16
CA ASP A 299 1.78 32.19 -30.51
C ASP A 299 1.01 33.37 -29.90
N ASN A 300 0.68 33.27 -28.62
CA ASN A 300 0.43 34.45 -27.80
C ASN A 300 1.65 34.61 -26.89
N ALA A 301 2.37 35.70 -27.18
CA ALA A 301 3.44 36.31 -26.42
C ALA A 301 3.10 36.51 -24.94
#